data_AF-A0A9D9V8E0-F1
#
_entry.id   AF-A0A9D9V8E0-F1
#
_cell.length_a   1.000
_cell.length_b   1.000
_cell.length_c   1.000
_cell.angle_alpha   90.00
_cell.angle_beta   90.00
_cell.angle_gamma   90.00
#
_symmetry.space_group_name_H-M   'P 1'
#
loop_
_entity.id
_entity.type
_entity.pdbx_description
1 polymer ?
#
loop_
_entity_poly.entity_id
_entity_poly.type
_entity_poly.pdbx_seq_one_letter_code
_entity_poly.pdbx_strand_id
1 'polypeptide(L)'
;GFQRQTIPHLAQFVSMAHYDSQLPTVPVFPARKVQQTLGEVLSQQGLHQLRIAETEKYAHVTFFFNGGENLKFALEERTLIPSPQVATYDLQPEMSAPQLTQALIEAIASQHFDVIICNFANADMVGHSGNFKATIAAIEAIDHALQKIGIALQKVNGHLFITADHGNAECLFDEPAQQPHTAHTCSPVPLLYVGDQQRQFRQGPASLIDIAPTILTLLQIQPPKEMSGHTLWANHD
;
A
#
# COMPACT_ATOMS: atom_id res chain seq x y z
N GLY A 1 23.49 -7.93 -26.90
CA GLY A 1 22.99 -7.36 -28.18
C GLY A 1 23.45 -8.22 -29.34
N PHE A 2 22.90 -8.02 -30.54
CA PHE A 2 23.29 -8.70 -31.78
C PHE A 2 23.72 -7.69 -32.85
N GLN A 3 24.55 -8.12 -33.82
CA GLN A 3 24.95 -7.27 -34.93
C GLN A 3 23.78 -7.12 -35.91
N ARG A 4 23.28 -5.89 -36.05
CA ARG A 4 22.22 -5.58 -37.02
C ARG A 4 22.83 -5.53 -38.42
N GLN A 5 22.22 -6.22 -39.39
CA GLN A 5 22.64 -6.21 -40.79
C GLN A 5 22.32 -4.87 -41.47
N THR A 6 21.24 -4.21 -41.04
CA THR A 6 20.79 -2.91 -41.56
C THR A 6 20.32 -2.03 -40.40
N ILE A 7 20.60 -0.73 -40.47
CA ILE A 7 20.10 0.28 -39.53
C ILE A 7 19.41 1.35 -40.36
N PRO A 8 18.07 1.43 -40.36
CA PRO A 8 17.35 2.42 -41.15
C PRO A 8 17.60 3.84 -40.61
N HIS A 9 17.74 4.81 -41.50
CA HIS A 9 17.75 6.22 -41.15
C HIS A 9 16.32 6.70 -40.94
N LEU A 10 15.89 6.76 -39.68
CA LEU A 10 14.55 7.22 -39.31
C LEU A 10 14.51 8.75 -39.30
N ALA A 11 13.42 9.34 -39.79
CA ALA A 11 13.17 10.77 -39.64
C ALA A 11 12.97 11.16 -38.17
N GLN A 12 12.27 10.31 -37.41
CA GLN A 12 12.12 10.41 -35.96
C GLN A 12 11.85 9.03 -35.36
N PHE A 13 12.30 8.82 -34.12
CA PHE A 13 12.02 7.62 -33.35
C PHE A 13 11.26 8.05 -32.07
N VAL A 14 9.97 7.74 -32.03
CA VAL A 14 9.03 8.21 -31.01
C VAL A 14 8.52 7.01 -30.22
N SER A 15 8.39 7.17 -28.90
CA SER A 15 7.79 6.16 -28.03
C SER A 15 6.48 6.67 -27.45
N MET A 16 5.55 5.77 -27.10
CA MET A 16 4.29 6.18 -26.47
C MET A 16 4.54 6.79 -25.08
N ALA A 17 5.45 6.17 -24.32
CA ALA A 17 5.85 6.58 -22.98
C ALA A 17 7.38 6.53 -22.84
N HIS A 18 7.90 6.92 -21.68
CA HIS A 18 9.30 6.74 -21.34
C HIS A 18 9.57 5.26 -21.01
N TYR A 19 10.42 4.59 -21.79
CA TYR A 19 10.75 3.18 -21.58
C TYR A 19 12.09 3.00 -20.87
N ASP A 20 13.11 3.73 -21.31
CA ASP A 20 14.46 3.70 -20.72
C ASP A 20 15.17 5.02 -21.02
N SER A 21 15.92 5.55 -20.05
CA SER A 21 16.72 6.76 -20.20
C SER A 21 17.82 6.65 -21.28
N GLN A 22 18.23 5.43 -21.62
CA GLN A 22 19.24 5.14 -22.64
C GLN A 22 18.64 4.97 -24.04
N LEU A 23 17.32 4.87 -24.16
CA LEU A 23 16.67 4.81 -25.46
C LEU A 23 16.57 6.22 -26.05
N PRO A 24 17.09 6.48 -27.27
CA PRO A 24 17.02 7.78 -27.91
C PRO A 24 15.63 7.98 -28.55
N THR A 25 14.56 7.91 -27.74
CA THR A 25 13.17 8.15 -28.16
C THR A 25 12.64 9.45 -27.56
N VAL A 26 11.72 10.10 -28.27
CA VAL A 26 10.89 11.17 -27.70
C VAL A 26 9.58 10.55 -27.21
N PRO A 27 9.25 10.60 -25.91
CA PRO A 27 7.98 10.08 -25.42
C PRO A 27 6.82 11.04 -25.74
N VAL A 28 5.73 10.52 -26.30
CA VAL A 28 4.50 11.30 -26.55
C VAL A 28 3.86 11.71 -25.23
N PHE A 29 3.81 10.80 -24.26
CA PHE A 29 3.34 11.07 -22.90
C PHE A 29 4.53 10.98 -21.93
N PRO A 30 5.15 12.12 -21.56
CA PRO A 30 6.26 12.11 -20.62
C PRO A 30 5.78 11.67 -19.22
N ALA A 31 6.66 11.00 -18.49
CA ALA A 31 6.40 10.65 -17.10
C ALA A 31 6.14 11.92 -16.28
N ARG A 32 5.07 11.94 -15.49
CA ARG A 32 4.78 13.01 -14.56
C ARG A 32 5.36 12.65 -13.20
N LYS A 33 6.15 13.55 -12.63
CA LYS A 33 6.58 13.40 -11.24
C LYS A 33 5.38 13.60 -10.33
N VAL A 34 5.08 12.61 -9.50
CA VAL A 34 4.08 12.74 -8.43
C VAL A 34 4.76 13.48 -7.29
N GLN A 35 4.31 14.69 -7.01
CA GLN A 35 4.82 15.54 -5.93
C GLN A 35 3.79 15.62 -4.83
N GLN A 36 4.22 16.03 -3.64
CA GLN A 36 3.35 16.22 -2.48
C GLN A 36 2.59 14.93 -2.14
N THR A 37 3.28 13.79 -2.24
CA THR A 37 2.77 12.51 -1.72
C THR A 37 2.67 12.58 -0.20
N LEU A 38 1.88 11.69 0.41
CA LEU A 38 1.74 11.67 1.88
C LEU A 38 3.12 11.62 2.57
N GLY A 39 4.02 10.74 2.11
CA GLY A 39 5.36 10.62 2.68
C GLY A 39 6.17 11.90 2.58
N GLU A 40 6.08 12.61 1.45
CA GLU A 40 6.77 13.89 1.25
C GLU A 40 6.21 14.98 2.17
N VAL A 41 4.88 15.08 2.29
CA VAL A 41 4.22 16.06 3.17
C VAL A 41 4.59 15.81 4.63
N LEU A 42 4.54 14.56 5.11
CA LEU A 42 4.93 14.20 6.48
C LEU A 42 6.37 14.60 6.77
N SER A 43 7.28 14.36 5.82
CA SER A 43 8.68 14.75 5.93
C SER A 43 8.86 16.27 5.99
N GLN A 44 8.13 17.03 5.17
CA GLN A 44 8.14 18.50 5.19
C GLN A 44 7.60 19.08 6.50
N GLN A 45 6.70 18.38 7.17
CA GLN A 45 6.20 18.72 8.51
C GLN A 45 7.11 18.25 9.65
N GLY A 46 8.24 17.60 9.34
CA GLY A 46 9.19 17.11 10.35
C GLY A 46 8.71 15.89 11.13
N LEU A 47 7.77 15.11 10.57
CA LEU A 47 7.21 13.92 11.21
C LEU A 47 8.02 12.67 10.89
N HIS A 48 8.28 11.87 11.92
CA HIS A 48 8.89 10.56 11.81
C HIS A 48 7.90 9.56 11.23
N GLN A 49 8.32 8.84 10.19
CA GLN A 49 7.45 7.89 9.49
C GLN A 49 8.14 6.55 9.25
N LEU A 50 7.39 5.46 9.41
CA LEU A 50 7.87 4.10 9.16
C LEU A 50 7.12 3.48 7.98
N ARG A 51 7.86 2.86 7.06
CA ARG A 51 7.32 1.92 6.06
C ARG A 51 7.70 0.51 6.45
N ILE A 52 6.73 -0.39 6.57
CA ILE A 52 6.99 -1.74 6.99
C ILE A 52 6.13 -2.75 6.24
N ALA A 53 6.76 -3.78 5.70
CA ALA A 53 6.09 -4.86 5.01
C ALA A 53 7.02 -6.07 4.94
N GLU A 54 6.44 -7.22 4.58
CA GLU A 54 7.25 -8.33 4.09
C GLU A 54 7.71 -8.12 2.63
N THR A 55 8.59 -9.00 2.14
CA THR A 55 9.34 -8.81 0.89
C THR A 55 8.44 -8.57 -0.32
N GLU A 56 7.37 -9.35 -0.46
CA GLU A 56 6.40 -9.24 -1.56
C GLU A 56 5.77 -7.84 -1.67
N LYS A 57 5.55 -7.18 -0.53
CA LYS A 57 4.87 -5.87 -0.48
C LYS A 57 5.79 -4.71 -0.08
N TYR A 58 7.11 -4.95 0.01
CA TYR A 58 8.07 -3.90 0.38
C TYR A 58 8.14 -2.76 -0.63
N ALA A 59 8.15 -3.06 -1.94
CA ALA A 59 8.10 -2.03 -2.98
C ALA A 59 6.80 -1.19 -2.91
N HIS A 60 5.70 -1.81 -2.46
CA HIS A 60 4.38 -1.21 -2.37
C HIS A 60 4.34 -0.12 -1.30
N VAL A 61 4.89 -0.37 -0.10
CA VAL A 61 4.96 0.63 0.98
C VAL A 61 6.10 1.63 0.84
N THR A 62 7.02 1.42 -0.12
CA THR A 62 8.19 2.28 -0.35
C THR A 62 8.08 3.02 -1.69
N PHE A 63 8.60 2.43 -2.77
CA PHE A 63 8.65 3.03 -4.11
C PHE A 63 7.28 3.48 -4.61
N PHE A 64 6.28 2.60 -4.59
CA PHE A 64 4.95 2.92 -5.10
C PHE A 64 4.22 3.94 -4.21
N PHE A 65 4.25 3.75 -2.88
CA PHE A 65 3.65 4.70 -1.94
C PHE A 65 4.29 6.11 -2.02
N ASN A 66 5.57 6.20 -2.37
CA ASN A 66 6.28 7.46 -2.59
C ASN A 66 6.09 8.04 -4.01
N GLY A 67 5.15 7.50 -4.80
CA GLY A 67 4.87 8.02 -6.14
C GLY A 67 5.96 7.70 -7.18
N GLY A 68 6.67 6.59 -6.99
CA GLY A 68 7.78 6.16 -7.85
C GLY A 68 9.15 6.73 -7.44
N GLU A 69 9.30 7.19 -6.20
CA GLU A 69 10.58 7.66 -5.66
C GLU A 69 11.24 6.56 -4.82
N ASN A 70 12.49 6.22 -5.15
CA ASN A 70 13.25 5.18 -4.46
C ASN A 70 13.96 5.71 -3.22
N LEU A 71 14.38 6.98 -3.24
CA LEU A 71 15.04 7.61 -2.11
C LEU A 71 14.08 7.72 -0.92
N LYS A 72 14.64 7.57 0.29
CA LYS A 72 13.90 7.82 1.54
C LYS A 72 13.72 9.33 1.69
N PHE A 73 12.53 9.75 2.09
CA PHE A 73 12.35 11.12 2.56
C PHE A 73 13.08 11.33 3.90
N ALA A 74 13.29 12.58 4.32
CA ALA A 74 13.87 12.85 5.63
C ALA A 74 12.92 12.31 6.72
N LEU A 75 13.48 11.70 7.77
CA LEU A 75 12.74 11.04 8.87
C LEU A 75 11.88 9.83 8.42
N GLU A 76 12.08 9.34 7.19
CA GLU A 76 11.51 8.08 6.73
C GLU A 76 12.43 6.90 7.06
N GLU A 77 11.90 5.96 7.83
CA GLU A 77 12.53 4.67 8.10
C GLU A 77 11.79 3.54 7.37
N ARG A 78 12.51 2.45 7.11
CA ARG A 78 11.98 1.30 6.35
C ARG A 78 12.40 0.01 7.04
N THR A 79 11.43 -0.85 7.30
CA THR A 79 11.65 -2.19 7.86
C THR A 79 11.16 -3.23 6.86
N LEU A 80 12.03 -4.17 6.51
CA LEU A 80 11.74 -5.28 5.62
C LEU A 80 11.73 -6.57 6.42
N ILE A 81 10.61 -7.29 6.38
CA ILE A 81 10.53 -8.65 6.88
C ILE A 81 10.73 -9.63 5.71
N PRO A 82 11.64 -10.61 5.79
CA PRO A 82 11.75 -11.63 4.75
C PRO A 82 10.43 -12.39 4.59
N SER A 83 9.89 -12.48 3.38
CA SER A 83 8.78 -13.40 3.07
C SER A 83 9.28 -14.85 3.14
N PRO A 84 8.41 -15.83 3.46
CA PRO A 84 8.84 -17.22 3.55
C PRO A 84 9.29 -17.74 2.18
N GLN A 85 10.31 -18.59 2.19
CA GLN A 85 10.86 -19.21 0.99
C GLN A 85 10.05 -20.47 0.66
N VAL A 86 8.85 -20.28 0.13
CA VAL A 86 7.93 -21.34 -0.32
C VAL A 86 7.62 -21.20 -1.81
N ALA A 87 7.26 -22.31 -2.47
CA ALA A 87 6.96 -22.28 -3.91
C ALA A 87 5.69 -21.47 -4.21
N THR A 88 4.68 -21.62 -3.37
CA THR A 88 3.42 -20.87 -3.40
C THR A 88 2.98 -20.62 -1.95
N TYR A 89 2.39 -19.45 -1.69
CA TYR A 89 2.09 -19.01 -0.33
C TYR A 89 0.93 -19.74 0.34
N ASP A 90 0.16 -20.54 -0.40
CA ASP A 90 -0.84 -21.43 0.19
C ASP A 90 -0.23 -22.55 1.05
N LEU A 91 1.08 -22.82 0.90
CA LEU A 91 1.85 -23.72 1.77
C LEU A 91 2.17 -23.13 3.14
N GLN A 92 2.13 -21.80 3.28
CA GLN A 92 2.33 -21.07 4.53
C GLN A 92 1.46 -19.80 4.55
N PRO A 93 0.14 -19.94 4.74
CA PRO A 93 -0.82 -18.84 4.56
C PRO A 93 -0.64 -17.66 5.52
N GLU A 94 -0.07 -17.91 6.70
CA GLU A 94 0.31 -16.88 7.67
C GLU A 94 1.48 -16.02 7.19
N MET A 95 2.18 -16.45 6.14
CA MET A 95 3.37 -15.80 5.57
C MET A 95 4.32 -15.32 6.66
N SER A 96 4.70 -14.03 6.63
CA SER A 96 5.50 -13.40 7.66
C SER A 96 4.67 -12.45 8.54
N ALA A 97 3.35 -12.59 8.55
CA ALA A 97 2.45 -11.78 9.37
C ALA A 97 2.79 -11.83 10.87
N PRO A 98 3.18 -12.98 11.48
CA PRO A 98 3.58 -13.01 12.88
C PRO A 98 4.80 -12.12 13.20
N GLN A 99 5.85 -12.20 12.38
CA GLN A 99 7.09 -11.43 12.55
C GLN A 99 6.84 -9.94 12.25
N LEU A 100 6.08 -9.65 11.20
CA LEU A 100 5.64 -8.29 10.86
C LEU A 100 4.84 -7.65 11.99
N THR A 101 3.91 -8.40 12.58
CA THR A 101 3.10 -7.94 13.71
C THR A 101 3.96 -7.63 14.93
N GLN A 102 4.94 -8.47 15.24
CA GLN A 102 5.86 -8.23 16.35
C GLN A 102 6.66 -6.93 16.14
N ALA A 103 7.23 -6.74 14.95
CA ALA A 103 7.96 -5.53 14.61
C ALA A 103 7.08 -4.28 14.64
N LEU A 104 5.82 -4.37 14.22
CA LEU A 104 4.84 -3.28 14.34
C LEU A 104 4.56 -2.92 15.79
N ILE A 105 4.33 -3.91 16.66
CA ILE A 105 4.06 -3.67 18.09
C ILE A 105 5.25 -2.98 18.75
N GLU A 106 6.47 -3.40 18.43
CA GLU A 106 7.70 -2.77 18.91
C GLU A 106 7.83 -1.33 18.43
N ALA A 107 7.59 -1.08 17.13
CA ALA A 107 7.58 0.27 16.57
C ALA A 107 6.54 1.17 17.24
N ILE A 108 5.31 0.69 17.43
CA ILE A 108 4.24 1.42 18.13
C ILE A 108 4.65 1.72 19.58
N ALA A 109 5.15 0.72 20.31
CA ALA A 109 5.54 0.86 21.71
C ALA A 109 6.71 1.83 21.92
N SER A 110 7.59 1.98 20.91
CA SER A 110 8.70 2.92 20.97
C SER A 110 8.28 4.40 20.98
N GLN A 111 7.07 4.70 20.48
CA GLN A 111 6.57 6.06 20.25
C GLN A 111 7.52 6.97 19.44
N HIS A 112 8.42 6.37 18.65
CA HIS A 112 9.37 7.11 17.80
C HIS A 112 8.76 7.60 16.49
N PHE A 113 7.67 6.97 16.03
CA PHE A 113 7.03 7.27 14.75
C PHE A 113 5.68 7.95 14.94
N ASP A 114 5.46 9.04 14.21
CA ASP A 114 4.18 9.73 14.12
C ASP A 114 3.21 9.00 13.17
N VAL A 115 3.74 8.42 12.08
CA VAL A 115 2.95 7.68 11.08
C VAL A 115 3.62 6.37 10.68
N ILE A 116 2.89 5.27 10.76
CA ILE A 116 3.35 3.94 10.32
C ILE A 116 2.48 3.47 9.16
N ILE A 117 3.11 3.16 8.02
CA ILE A 117 2.47 2.58 6.85
C ILE A 117 2.87 1.12 6.75
N CYS A 118 1.88 0.24 6.92
CA CYS A 118 2.07 -1.21 6.93
C CYS A 118 1.25 -1.89 5.83
N ASN A 119 1.81 -2.92 5.21
CA ASN A 119 1.07 -3.82 4.31
C ASN A 119 1.19 -5.27 4.79
N PHE A 120 0.04 -5.94 4.94
CA PHE A 120 -0.06 -7.39 5.08
C PHE A 120 -0.32 -8.03 3.72
N ALA A 121 0.60 -8.88 3.27
CA ALA A 121 0.57 -9.46 1.93
C ALA A 121 -0.41 -10.64 1.79
N ASN A 122 -0.82 -11.24 2.91
CA ASN A 122 -1.41 -12.58 2.97
C ASN A 122 -2.64 -12.76 2.09
N ALA A 123 -3.63 -11.88 2.22
CA ALA A 123 -4.90 -12.01 1.50
C ALA A 123 -4.70 -12.02 -0.01
N ASP A 124 -3.77 -11.20 -0.52
CA ASP A 124 -3.50 -11.09 -1.94
C ASP A 124 -2.63 -12.24 -2.45
N MET A 125 -1.47 -12.44 -1.83
CA MET A 125 -0.49 -13.43 -2.27
C MET A 125 -1.02 -14.87 -2.15
N VAL A 126 -1.83 -15.16 -1.12
CA VAL A 126 -2.48 -16.45 -0.96
C VAL A 126 -3.74 -16.53 -1.82
N GLY A 127 -4.48 -15.43 -2.00
CA GLY A 127 -5.65 -15.38 -2.88
C GLY A 127 -5.32 -15.73 -4.33
N HIS A 128 -4.15 -15.33 -4.83
CA HIS A 128 -3.63 -15.71 -6.14
C HIS A 128 -3.47 -17.22 -6.37
N SER A 129 -3.43 -18.05 -5.31
CA SER A 129 -3.43 -19.50 -5.46
C SER A 129 -4.80 -20.08 -5.83
N GLY A 130 -5.90 -19.34 -5.58
CA GLY A 130 -7.26 -19.86 -5.66
C GLY A 130 -7.59 -20.92 -4.61
N ASN A 131 -6.69 -21.18 -3.65
CA ASN A 131 -6.89 -22.16 -2.59
C ASN A 131 -7.75 -21.56 -1.47
N PHE A 132 -9.03 -21.95 -1.44
CA PHE A 132 -10.02 -21.44 -0.50
C PHE A 132 -9.61 -21.63 0.98
N LYS A 133 -9.14 -22.84 1.35
CA LYS A 133 -8.78 -23.13 2.76
C LYS A 133 -7.55 -22.36 3.20
N ALA A 134 -6.55 -22.27 2.35
CA ALA A 134 -5.36 -21.47 2.63
C ALA A 134 -5.72 -19.98 2.76
N THR A 135 -6.58 -19.47 1.87
CA THR A 135 -6.99 -18.06 1.93
C THR A 135 -7.77 -17.72 3.20
N ILE A 136 -8.60 -18.63 3.72
CA ILE A 136 -9.21 -18.46 5.05
C ILE A 136 -8.14 -18.30 6.13
N ALA A 137 -7.17 -19.21 6.18
CA ALA A 137 -6.08 -19.15 7.17
C ALA A 137 -5.25 -17.86 7.05
N ALA A 138 -5.04 -17.36 5.83
CA ALA A 138 -4.39 -16.10 5.56
C ALA A 138 -5.16 -14.89 6.15
N ILE A 139 -6.49 -14.87 5.98
CA ILE A 139 -7.37 -13.83 6.55
C ILE A 139 -7.37 -13.92 8.08
N GLU A 140 -7.49 -15.12 8.65
CA GLU A 140 -7.44 -15.34 10.11
C GLU A 140 -6.10 -14.87 10.72
N ALA A 141 -4.98 -15.06 10.02
CA ALA A 141 -3.69 -14.54 10.44
C ALA A 141 -3.65 -13.01 10.47
N ILE A 142 -4.26 -12.34 9.48
CA ILE A 142 -4.40 -10.87 9.45
C ILE A 142 -5.30 -10.40 10.59
N ASP A 143 -6.44 -11.07 10.83
CA ASP A 143 -7.36 -10.69 11.90
C ASP A 143 -6.69 -10.75 13.28
N HIS A 144 -5.95 -11.83 13.56
CA HIS A 144 -5.14 -11.96 14.77
C HIS A 144 -4.06 -10.87 14.89
N ALA A 145 -3.45 -10.46 13.77
CA ALA A 145 -2.48 -9.37 13.75
C ALA A 145 -3.15 -8.03 14.09
N LEU A 146 -4.29 -7.72 13.46
CA LEU A 146 -5.07 -6.50 13.69
C LEU A 146 -5.52 -6.38 15.15
N GLN A 147 -5.94 -7.48 15.78
CA GLN A 147 -6.27 -7.50 17.20
C GLN A 147 -5.08 -7.04 18.06
N LYS A 148 -3.89 -7.61 17.83
CA LYS A 148 -2.69 -7.26 18.61
C LYS A 148 -2.23 -5.83 18.36
N ILE A 149 -2.30 -5.36 17.11
CA ILE A 149 -1.98 -3.96 16.73
C ILE A 149 -2.94 -3.00 17.42
N GLY A 150 -4.24 -3.29 17.41
CA GLY A 150 -5.24 -2.49 18.11
C GLY A 150 -4.96 -2.37 19.61
N ILE A 151 -4.62 -3.47 20.27
CA ILE A 151 -4.22 -3.48 21.70
C ILE A 151 -2.96 -2.64 21.92
N ALA A 152 -1.96 -2.72 21.02
CA ALA A 152 -0.74 -1.93 21.13
C ALA A 152 -1.02 -0.42 20.98
N LEU A 153 -1.82 -0.02 19.99
CA LEU A 153 -2.20 1.37 19.77
C LEU A 153 -3.03 1.95 20.92
N GLN A 154 -3.94 1.18 21.50
CA GLN A 154 -4.71 1.61 22.68
C GLN A 154 -3.80 2.01 23.85
N LYS A 155 -2.67 1.33 24.06
CA LYS A 155 -1.72 1.65 25.15
C LYS A 155 -1.02 2.98 24.98
N VAL A 156 -0.94 3.49 23.75
CA VAL A 156 -0.26 4.75 23.41
C VAL A 156 -1.24 5.83 22.91
N ASN A 157 -2.56 5.60 23.05
CA ASN A 157 -3.61 6.46 22.51
C ASN A 157 -3.45 6.75 21.01
N GLY A 158 -3.00 5.74 20.24
CA GLY A 158 -2.78 5.84 18.81
C GLY A 158 -4.05 5.66 17.99
N HIS A 159 -3.97 6.05 16.71
CA HIS A 159 -5.04 5.93 15.73
C HIS A 159 -4.73 4.82 14.73
N LEU A 160 -5.73 4.03 14.35
CA LEU A 160 -5.60 2.96 13.36
C LEU A 160 -6.55 3.22 12.19
N PHE A 161 -6.01 3.21 10.97
CA PHE A 161 -6.79 3.04 9.75
C PHE A 161 -6.59 1.63 9.21
N ILE A 162 -7.68 0.96 8.83
CA ILE A 162 -7.64 -0.36 8.19
C ILE A 162 -8.33 -0.23 6.84
N THR A 163 -7.61 -0.53 5.77
CA THR A 163 -8.11 -0.48 4.39
C THR A 163 -7.33 -1.45 3.51
N ALA A 164 -7.69 -1.55 2.23
CA ALA A 164 -6.98 -2.35 1.23
C ALA A 164 -6.74 -1.53 -0.05
N ASP A 165 -5.76 -1.94 -0.84
CA ASP A 165 -5.45 -1.36 -2.15
C ASP A 165 -6.36 -1.90 -3.26
N HIS A 166 -6.86 -3.13 -3.13
CA HIS A 166 -7.88 -3.75 -3.99
C HIS A 166 -8.48 -4.99 -3.33
N GLY A 167 -9.47 -5.62 -4.00
CA GLY A 167 -9.98 -6.94 -3.64
C GLY A 167 -9.21 -8.09 -4.32
N ASN A 168 -9.36 -9.30 -3.77
CA ASN A 168 -8.83 -10.57 -4.27
C ASN A 168 -9.51 -11.72 -3.48
N ALA A 169 -9.16 -11.84 -2.20
CA ALA A 169 -9.51 -12.96 -1.33
C ALA A 169 -11.02 -13.20 -1.12
N GLU A 170 -11.87 -12.22 -1.42
CA GLU A 170 -13.32 -12.35 -1.34
C GLU A 170 -13.95 -13.11 -2.52
N CYS A 171 -13.20 -13.33 -3.61
CA CYS A 171 -13.64 -14.10 -4.78
C CYS A 171 -12.53 -15.06 -5.25
N LEU A 172 -12.68 -16.34 -4.89
CA LEU A 172 -11.67 -17.39 -5.16
C LEU A 172 -12.15 -18.45 -6.17
N PHE A 173 -13.35 -18.30 -6.71
CA PHE A 173 -13.92 -19.22 -7.69
C PHE A 173 -14.64 -18.45 -8.81
N ASP A 174 -14.26 -18.74 -10.05
CA ASP A 174 -14.89 -18.21 -11.26
C ASP A 174 -16.04 -19.14 -11.66
N GLU A 175 -17.26 -18.76 -11.29
CA GLU A 175 -18.47 -19.52 -11.59
C GLU A 175 -18.67 -19.74 -13.11
N PRO A 176 -18.59 -18.72 -14.00
CA PRO A 176 -18.65 -18.93 -15.44
C PRO A 176 -17.63 -19.91 -16.01
N ALA A 177 -16.37 -19.83 -15.58
CA ALA A 177 -15.29 -20.67 -16.11
C ALA A 177 -15.12 -22.00 -15.35
N GLN A 178 -15.82 -22.19 -14.23
CA GLN A 178 -15.73 -23.36 -13.35
C GLN A 178 -14.28 -23.69 -12.94
N GLN A 179 -13.52 -22.65 -12.58
CA GLN A 179 -12.11 -22.76 -12.21
C GLN A 179 -11.77 -21.86 -11.01
N PRO A 180 -10.63 -22.10 -10.33
CA PRO A 180 -10.15 -21.18 -9.30
C PRO A 180 -9.98 -19.75 -9.86
N HIS A 181 -10.51 -18.76 -9.15
CA HIS A 181 -10.27 -17.36 -9.46
C HIS A 181 -8.98 -16.92 -8.78
N THR A 182 -7.99 -16.51 -9.58
CA THR A 182 -6.64 -16.18 -9.12
C THR A 182 -6.28 -14.72 -9.39
N ALA A 183 -7.24 -13.89 -9.79
CA ALA A 183 -7.03 -12.48 -10.13
C ALA A 183 -7.57 -11.55 -9.03
N HIS A 184 -7.20 -10.27 -9.12
CA HIS A 184 -7.85 -9.23 -8.33
C HIS A 184 -9.32 -9.05 -8.76
N THR A 185 -10.09 -8.39 -7.91
CA THR A 185 -11.49 -8.03 -8.20
C THR A 185 -11.66 -6.52 -8.35
N CYS A 186 -12.85 -6.10 -8.80
CA CYS A 186 -13.28 -4.70 -8.78
C CYS A 186 -14.15 -4.38 -7.54
N SER A 187 -14.14 -5.22 -6.51
CA SER A 187 -14.91 -5.00 -5.29
C SER A 187 -14.45 -3.73 -4.57
N PRO A 188 -15.35 -2.97 -3.94
CA PRO A 188 -14.95 -1.88 -3.05
C PRO A 188 -14.17 -2.43 -1.86
N VAL A 189 -13.21 -1.63 -1.37
CA VAL A 189 -12.38 -1.97 -0.22
C VAL A 189 -12.94 -1.33 1.07
N PRO A 190 -12.74 -1.95 2.25
CA PRO A 190 -13.15 -1.33 3.50
C PRO A 190 -12.29 -0.11 3.81
N LEU A 191 -12.84 0.84 4.58
CA LEU A 191 -12.08 1.84 5.31
C LEU A 191 -12.64 1.91 6.73
N LEU A 192 -11.84 1.47 7.70
CA LEU A 192 -12.19 1.49 9.11
C LEU A 192 -11.24 2.45 9.84
N TYR A 193 -11.78 3.13 10.84
CA TYR A 193 -11.00 3.95 11.77
C TYR A 193 -11.25 3.49 13.20
N VAL A 194 -10.16 3.28 13.95
CA VAL A 194 -10.20 2.98 15.37
C VAL A 194 -9.35 4.02 16.10
N GLY A 195 -9.95 4.74 17.03
CA GLY A 195 -9.29 5.78 17.82
C GLY A 195 -10.21 6.27 18.93
N ASP A 196 -9.70 7.19 19.74
CA ASP A 196 -10.39 7.78 20.89
C ASP A 196 -11.41 8.87 20.50
N GLN A 197 -11.20 9.54 19.37
CA GLN A 197 -12.12 10.54 18.83
C GLN A 197 -13.31 9.88 18.14
N GLN A 198 -14.53 10.25 18.54
CA GLN A 198 -15.74 9.91 17.78
C GLN A 198 -15.75 10.67 16.46
N ARG A 199 -15.09 10.10 15.45
CA ARG A 199 -15.12 10.58 14.09
C ARG A 199 -15.98 9.66 13.23
N GLN A 200 -16.70 10.27 12.30
CA GLN A 200 -17.48 9.55 11.31
C GLN A 200 -16.96 9.90 9.93
N PHE A 201 -17.01 8.93 9.02
CA PHE A 201 -16.79 9.21 7.62
C PHE A 201 -18.05 9.82 7.00
N ARG A 202 -17.87 10.77 6.08
CA ARG A 202 -18.94 11.32 5.25
C ARG A 202 -19.57 10.20 4.43
N GLN A 203 -20.86 10.34 4.17
CA GLN A 203 -21.58 9.44 3.28
C GLN A 203 -21.26 9.76 1.81
N GLY A 204 -21.43 8.77 0.94
CA GLY A 204 -21.31 8.93 -0.51
C GLY A 204 -20.00 8.36 -1.08
N PRO A 205 -19.68 8.71 -2.34
CA PRO A 205 -18.55 8.12 -3.05
C PRO A 205 -17.22 8.52 -2.40
N ALA A 206 -16.34 7.52 -2.33
CA ALA A 206 -14.97 7.60 -1.82
C ALA A 206 -14.07 6.70 -2.67
N SER A 207 -12.78 7.01 -2.70
CA SER A 207 -11.77 6.22 -3.40
C SER A 207 -10.41 6.34 -2.71
N LEU A 208 -9.42 5.59 -3.19
CA LEU A 208 -8.09 5.55 -2.56
C LEU A 208 -7.39 6.92 -2.50
N ILE A 209 -7.68 7.83 -3.44
CA ILE A 209 -7.09 9.18 -3.45
C ILE A 209 -7.51 10.02 -2.23
N ASP A 210 -8.60 9.64 -1.56
CA ASP A 210 -9.16 10.35 -0.41
C ASP A 210 -8.47 9.96 0.92
N ILE A 211 -7.70 8.87 0.96
CA ILE A 211 -7.06 8.35 2.18
C ILE A 211 -5.99 9.32 2.71
N ALA A 212 -5.07 9.77 1.85
CA ALA A 212 -3.98 10.67 2.28
C ALA A 212 -4.50 12.02 2.82
N PRO A 213 -5.44 12.73 2.15
CA PRO A 213 -6.09 13.92 2.71
C PRO A 213 -6.79 13.67 4.06
N THR A 214 -7.40 12.50 4.23
CA THR A 214 -8.07 12.11 5.48
C THR A 214 -7.07 11.95 6.63
N ILE A 215 -5.92 11.31 6.37
CA ILE A 215 -4.82 11.16 7.34
C ILE A 215 -4.22 12.52 7.70
N LEU A 216 -3.91 13.36 6.71
CA LEU A 216 -3.38 14.70 6.96
C LEU A 216 -4.33 15.55 7.81
N THR A 217 -5.63 15.46 7.53
CA THR A 217 -6.66 16.16 8.32
C THR A 217 -6.74 15.65 9.77
N LEU A 218 -6.51 14.35 10.01
CA LEU A 218 -6.41 13.81 11.37
C LEU A 218 -5.20 14.40 12.11
N LEU A 219 -4.08 14.53 11.41
CA LEU A 219 -2.84 15.14 11.91
C LEU A 219 -2.88 16.68 11.98
N GLN A 220 -4.03 17.29 11.67
CA GLN A 220 -4.22 18.76 11.62
C GLN A 220 -3.30 19.46 10.61
N ILE A 221 -2.90 18.75 9.55
CA ILE A 221 -2.13 19.26 8.43
C ILE A 221 -3.08 19.53 7.26
N GLN A 222 -2.99 20.73 6.67
CA GLN A 222 -3.77 21.08 5.48
C GLN A 222 -3.28 20.27 4.27
N PRO A 223 -4.14 19.47 3.61
CA PRO A 223 -3.75 18.78 2.39
C PRO A 223 -3.26 19.76 1.31
N PRO A 224 -2.14 19.47 0.63
CA PRO A 224 -1.62 20.33 -0.43
C PRO A 224 -2.53 20.30 -1.67
N LYS A 225 -2.48 21.36 -2.48
CA LYS A 225 -3.33 21.51 -3.69
C LYS A 225 -3.12 20.42 -4.74
N GLU A 226 -1.98 19.75 -4.73
CA GLU A 226 -1.64 18.63 -5.60
C GLU A 226 -2.44 17.37 -5.26
N MET A 227 -2.91 17.22 -4.01
CA MET A 227 -3.83 16.15 -3.63
C MET A 227 -5.26 16.53 -4.04
N SER A 228 -5.75 15.95 -5.12
CA SER A 228 -7.11 16.19 -5.63
C SER A 228 -8.21 15.41 -4.88
N GLY A 229 -7.83 14.47 -4.01
CA GLY A 229 -8.77 13.78 -3.13
C GLY A 229 -9.28 14.70 -2.02
N HIS A 230 -10.34 14.28 -1.35
CA HIS A 230 -10.96 15.05 -0.28
C HIS A 230 -10.99 14.25 1.01
N THR A 231 -10.86 14.93 2.15
CA THR A 231 -11.03 14.28 3.44
C THR A 231 -12.36 13.53 3.50
N LEU A 232 -12.32 12.32 4.05
CA LEU A 232 -13.48 11.49 4.28
C LEU A 232 -14.12 11.79 5.63
N TRP A 233 -13.51 12.60 6.49
CA TRP A 233 -14.17 13.02 7.73
C TRP A 233 -15.45 13.80 7.43
N ALA A 234 -16.53 13.46 8.13
CA ALA A 234 -17.73 14.30 8.15
C ALA A 234 -17.38 15.63 8.84
N ASN A 235 -17.95 16.73 8.34
CA ASN A 235 -17.89 17.99 9.06
C ASN A 235 -18.66 17.83 10.38
N HIS A 236 -18.07 18.29 11.48
CA HIS A 236 -18.84 18.52 12.70
C HIS A 236 -19.59 19.84 12.50
N ASP A 237 -20.89 19.75 12.21
CA ASP A 237 -21.82 20.87 12.40
C ASP A 237 -22.00 21.15 13.90
#